data_AF-A0A485LUN9-F1
#
_entry.id   AF-A0A485LUN9-F1
#
_cell.length_a   1.000
_cell.length_b   1.000
_cell.length_c   1.000
_cell.angle_alpha   90.00
_cell.angle_beta   90.00
_cell.angle_gamma   90.00
#
_symmetry.space_group_name_H-M   'P 1'
#
loop_
_entity.id
_entity.type
_entity.pdbx_description
1 polymer ?
#
loop_
_entity_poly.entity_id
_entity_poly.type
_entity_poly.pdbx_seq_one_letter_code
_entity_poly.pdbx_strand_id
1 'polypeptide(L)'
;MEYKLRILREAQDCREQHQLGAMLRREGLYHSNLATWRKQVEKGTIDALSSKKRGPKARRPDPSARRIAEQEKEILKLRSNLRKAELIIEAQKKMAELFQSYLDPKGGENS
;
A
#
# COMPACT_ATOMS: atom_id res chain seq x y z
N MET A 1 -5.93 -26.47 -16.48
CA MET A 1 -4.97 -27.59 -16.31
C MET A 1 -4.68 -28.24 -17.66
N GLU A 2 -5.73 -28.60 -18.40
CA GLU A 2 -5.68 -29.18 -19.76
C GLU A 2 -4.82 -28.38 -20.75
N TYR A 3 -4.91 -27.05 -20.73
CA TYR A 3 -4.09 -26.18 -21.59
C TYR A 3 -2.58 -26.44 -21.44
N LYS A 4 -2.05 -26.46 -20.21
CA LYS A 4 -0.61 -26.65 -19.98
C LYS A 4 -0.12 -28.03 -20.41
N LEU A 5 -0.94 -29.07 -20.22
CA LEU A 5 -0.62 -30.44 -20.66
C LEU A 5 -0.63 -30.56 -22.18
N ARG A 6 -1.58 -29.91 -22.85
CA ARG A 6 -1.64 -29.83 -24.32
C ARG A 6 -0.38 -29.17 -24.87
N ILE A 7 0.01 -28.02 -24.31
CA ILE A 7 1.25 -27.32 -24.72
C ILE A 7 2.49 -28.18 -24.48
N LEU A 8 2.57 -28.90 -23.35
CA LEU A 8 3.71 -29.78 -23.09
C LEU A 8 3.82 -30.95 -24.08
N ARG A 9 2.69 -31.50 -24.51
CA ARG A 9 2.63 -32.56 -25.53
C ARG A 9 3.04 -32.04 -26.91
N GLU A 10 2.45 -30.91 -27.33
CA GLU A 10 2.81 -30.25 -28.59
C GLU A 10 4.31 -29.87 -28.62
N ALA A 11 4.86 -29.44 -27.48
CA ALA A 11 6.29 -29.15 -27.33
C ALA A 11 7.19 -30.41 -27.32
N GLN A 12 6.65 -31.61 -27.06
CA GLN A 12 7.38 -32.88 -27.22
C GLN A 12 7.33 -33.37 -28.67
N ASP A 13 6.23 -33.11 -29.37
CA ASP A 13 6.05 -33.47 -30.77
C ASP A 13 6.88 -32.57 -31.72
N CYS A 14 7.23 -31.36 -31.28
CA CYS A 14 8.16 -30.47 -31.97
C CYS A 14 9.59 -31.04 -31.94
N ARG A 15 10.00 -31.70 -33.04
CA ARG A 15 11.36 -32.26 -33.19
C ARG A 15 12.43 -31.22 -33.53
N GLU A 16 12.02 -30.08 -34.10
CA GLU A 16 12.93 -29.02 -34.50
C GLU A 16 12.79 -27.76 -33.64
N GLN A 17 13.93 -27.17 -33.25
CA GLN A 17 13.98 -25.99 -32.37
C GLN A 17 13.22 -24.78 -32.95
N HIS A 18 13.21 -24.66 -34.28
CA HIS A 18 12.52 -23.57 -34.96
C HIS A 18 10.99 -23.67 -34.82
N GLN A 19 10.44 -24.89 -34.84
CA GLN A 19 9.01 -25.16 -34.67
C GLN A 19 8.56 -24.89 -33.24
N LEU A 20 9.38 -25.33 -32.27
CA LEU A 20 9.13 -25.07 -30.85
C LEU A 20 9.12 -23.56 -30.56
N GLY A 21 10.09 -22.81 -31.08
CA GLY A 21 10.15 -21.36 -30.91
C GLY A 21 8.97 -20.62 -31.56
N ALA A 22 8.52 -21.06 -32.74
CA ALA A 22 7.36 -20.50 -33.42
C ALA A 22 6.05 -20.75 -32.66
N MET A 23 5.86 -21.99 -32.20
CA MET A 23 4.74 -22.38 -31.35
C MET A 23 4.70 -21.55 -30.06
N LEU A 24 5.84 -21.40 -29.38
CA LEU A 24 5.94 -20.60 -28.16
C LEU A 24 5.57 -19.13 -28.36
N ARG A 25 6.01 -18.52 -29.47
CA ARG A 25 5.62 -17.13 -29.80
C ARG A 25 4.13 -16.99 -30.09
N ARG A 26 3.52 -17.95 -30.78
CA ARG A 26 2.07 -17.97 -31.05
C ARG A 26 1.25 -18.04 -29.77
N GLU A 27 1.71 -18.83 -28.80
CA GLU A 27 1.05 -18.99 -27.50
C GLU A 27 1.47 -17.91 -26.47
N GLY A 28 2.41 -17.02 -26.80
CA GLY A 28 2.94 -16.01 -25.88
C GLY A 28 3.76 -16.59 -24.71
N LEU A 29 4.35 -17.77 -24.89
CA LEU A 29 5.06 -18.52 -23.87
C LEU A 29 6.58 -18.44 -24.05
N TYR A 30 7.31 -18.58 -22.94
CA TYR A 30 8.78 -18.64 -22.94
C TYR A 30 9.27 -20.07 -22.63
N HIS A 31 10.49 -20.38 -23.07
CA HIS A 31 11.12 -21.68 -22.82
C HIS A 31 11.24 -22.00 -21.30
N SER A 32 11.40 -20.96 -20.48
CA SER A 32 11.41 -21.06 -19.01
C SER A 32 10.07 -21.59 -18.44
N ASN A 33 8.94 -21.28 -19.10
CA ASN A 33 7.63 -21.79 -18.71
C ASN A 33 7.55 -23.30 -18.90
N LEU A 34 8.02 -23.81 -20.05
CA LEU A 34 8.07 -25.25 -20.32
C LEU A 34 8.99 -26.00 -19.35
N ALA A 35 10.19 -25.47 -19.10
CA ALA A 35 11.13 -26.05 -18.15
C ALA A 35 10.53 -26.15 -16.73
N THR A 36 9.77 -25.13 -16.32
CA THR A 36 9.08 -25.12 -15.04
C THR A 36 7.95 -26.15 -15.00
N TRP A 37 7.14 -26.25 -16.05
CA TRP A 37 6.02 -27.18 -16.11
C TRP A 37 6.48 -28.64 -16.22
N ARG A 38 7.57 -28.94 -16.95
CA ARG A 38 8.18 -30.28 -17.00
C ARG A 38 8.60 -30.76 -15.62
N LYS A 39 9.30 -29.90 -14.86
CA LYS A 39 9.69 -30.19 -13.46
C LYS A 39 8.48 -30.38 -12.53
N GLN A 40 7.36 -29.70 -12.79
CA GLN A 40 6.12 -29.85 -12.00
C GLN A 40 5.41 -31.17 -12.30
N VAL A 41 5.41 -31.61 -13.56
CA VAL A 41 4.88 -32.92 -13.98
C VAL A 41 5.73 -34.06 -13.43
N GLU A 42 7.06 -33.96 -13.55
CA GLU A 42 8.01 -34.98 -13.06
C GLU A 42 7.92 -35.21 -11.55
N LYS A 43 7.66 -34.15 -10.77
CA LYS A 43 7.47 -34.22 -9.31
C LYS A 43 6.13 -34.84 -8.89
N GLY A 44 5.40 -35.51 -9.79
CA GLY A 44 4.15 -36.21 -9.50
C GLY A 44 3.00 -35.30 -9.06
N THR A 45 3.17 -33.99 -9.13
CA THR A 45 2.17 -33.03 -8.67
C THR A 45 1.41 -32.53 -9.88
N ILE A 46 0.52 -33.37 -10.42
CA ILE A 46 -0.43 -32.96 -11.47
C ILE A 46 -1.17 -31.70 -11.00
N ASP A 47 -1.47 -31.63 -9.69
CA ASP A 47 -2.04 -30.47 -8.98
C ASP A 47 -1.13 -29.23 -8.86
N ALA A 48 0.17 -29.32 -9.14
CA ALA A 48 1.10 -28.17 -9.13
C ALA A 48 1.12 -27.41 -10.45
N LEU A 49 0.57 -27.99 -11.53
CA LEU A 49 0.27 -27.25 -12.75
C LEU A 49 -0.97 -26.36 -12.59
N SER A 50 -1.85 -26.69 -11.65
CA SER A 50 -2.86 -25.76 -11.16
C SER A 50 -2.15 -24.68 -10.37
N SER A 51 -2.70 -23.47 -10.36
CA SER A 51 -2.20 -22.37 -9.54
C SER A 51 -2.35 -22.73 -8.05
N LYS A 52 -1.50 -23.62 -7.53
CA LYS A 52 -1.40 -23.92 -6.11
C LYS A 52 -0.73 -22.73 -5.47
N LYS A 53 -1.53 -21.89 -4.81
CA LYS A 53 -1.05 -20.72 -4.07
C LYS A 53 0.07 -21.17 -3.13
N ARG A 54 1.32 -20.79 -3.45
CA ARG A 54 2.48 -21.03 -2.59
C ARG A 54 2.43 -20.06 -1.42
N GLY A 55 2.49 -20.61 -0.20
CA GLY A 55 2.57 -19.87 1.06
C GLY A 55 1.25 -19.19 1.48
N PRO A 56 1.15 -18.72 2.73
CA PRO A 56 0.13 -17.74 3.10
C PRO A 56 0.20 -16.61 2.07
N LYS A 57 -0.94 -16.18 1.51
CA LYS A 57 -0.97 -14.96 0.68
C LYS A 57 -0.17 -13.90 1.44
N ALA A 58 0.88 -13.34 0.85
CA ALA A 58 1.46 -12.10 1.37
C ALA A 58 0.28 -11.17 1.61
N ARG A 59 0.03 -10.83 2.88
CA ARG A 59 -1.10 -9.99 3.26
C ARG A 59 -0.91 -8.72 2.43
N ARG A 60 -1.84 -8.45 1.51
CA ARG A 60 -1.79 -7.24 0.68
C ARG A 60 -1.53 -6.09 1.67
N PRO A 61 -0.52 -5.24 1.47
CA PRO A 61 -0.31 -4.07 2.31
C PRO A 61 -1.67 -3.39 2.43
N ASP A 62 -2.14 -3.21 3.67
CA ASP A 62 -3.48 -2.71 3.90
C ASP A 62 -3.61 -1.37 3.17
N PRO A 63 -4.46 -1.25 2.14
CA PRO A 63 -4.59 0.00 1.40
C PRO A 63 -5.04 1.16 2.31
N SER A 64 -5.62 0.85 3.47
CA SER A 64 -5.98 1.85 4.48
C SER A 64 -4.79 2.33 5.33
N ALA A 65 -3.70 1.58 5.44
CA ALA A 65 -2.56 1.94 6.29
C ALA A 65 -1.89 3.26 5.86
N ARG A 66 -1.82 3.51 4.55
CA ARG A 66 -1.32 4.78 4.03
C ARG A 66 -2.24 5.95 4.39
N ARG A 67 -3.55 5.74 4.27
CA ARG A 67 -4.56 6.75 4.60
C ARG A 67 -4.57 7.04 6.10
N ILE A 68 -4.45 6.01 6.94
CA ILE A 68 -4.33 6.15 8.39
C ILE A 68 -3.09 6.98 8.74
N ALA A 69 -1.93 6.68 8.16
CA ALA A 69 -0.70 7.43 8.44
C ALA A 69 -0.76 8.88 7.95
N GLU A 70 -1.40 9.16 6.82
CA GLU A 70 -1.66 10.52 6.33
C GLU A 70 -2.61 11.28 7.27
N GLN A 71 -3.71 10.64 7.69
CA GLN A 71 -4.68 11.20 8.63
C GLN A 71 -4.09 11.48 10.01
N GLU A 72 -3.26 10.58 10.55
CA GLU A 72 -2.59 10.77 11.83
C GLU A 72 -1.66 12.00 11.81
N LYS A 73 -0.91 12.19 10.71
CA LYS A 73 -0.07 13.38 10.53
C LYS A 73 -0.90 14.66 10.48
N GLU A 74 -2.02 14.64 9.79
CA GLU A 74 -2.94 15.78 9.74
C GLU A 74 -3.51 16.12 11.12
N ILE A 75 -3.96 15.11 11.88
CA ILE A 75 -4.45 15.29 13.25
C ILE A 75 -3.37 15.93 14.13
N LEU A 76 -2.13 15.45 14.06
CA LEU A 76 -1.03 16.03 14.84
C LEU A 76 -0.77 17.49 14.48
N LYS A 77 -0.76 17.81 13.17
CA LYS A 77 -0.59 19.18 12.68
C LYS A 77 -1.73 20.10 13.13
N LEU A 78 -2.98 19.65 12.97
CA LEU A 78 -4.17 20.40 13.37
C LEU A 78 -4.17 20.65 14.88
N ARG A 79 -3.86 19.64 15.70
CA ARG A 79 -3.74 19.80 17.16
C ARG A 79 -2.65 20.79 17.54
N SER A 80 -1.51 20.77 16.85
CA SER A 80 -0.45 21.75 17.11
C SER A 80 -0.88 23.16 16.77
N ASN A 81 -1.64 23.35 15.68
CA ASN A 81 -2.16 24.67 15.30
C ASN A 81 -3.24 25.14 16.27
N LEU A 82 -4.11 24.24 16.73
CA LEU A 82 -5.11 24.54 17.75
C LEU A 82 -4.46 25.07 19.02
N ARG A 83 -3.44 24.37 19.54
CA ARG A 83 -2.70 24.82 20.74
C ARG A 83 -2.08 26.21 20.55
N LYS A 84 -1.53 26.51 19.37
CA LYS A 84 -0.98 27.84 19.07
C LYS A 84 -2.08 28.90 19.09
N ALA A 85 -3.23 28.62 18.49
CA ALA A 85 -4.37 29.54 18.49
C ALA A 85 -4.91 29.76 19.91
N GLU A 86 -5.03 28.71 20.72
CA GLU A 86 -5.44 28.80 22.13
C GLU A 86 -4.48 29.70 22.94
N LEU A 87 -3.16 29.54 22.77
CA LEU A 87 -2.17 30.40 23.42
C LEU A 87 -2.27 31.86 22.99
N ILE A 88 -2.51 32.12 21.70
CA ILE A 88 -2.72 33.49 21.20
C ILE A 88 -3.97 34.10 21.85
N ILE A 89 -5.07 33.35 21.88
CA ILE A 89 -6.33 33.81 22.49
C ILE A 89 -6.13 34.08 23.99
N GLU A 90 -5.41 33.21 24.70
CA GLU A 90 -5.11 33.41 26.12
C GLU A 90 -4.26 34.68 26.35
N ALA A 91 -3.22 34.89 25.55
CA ALA A 91 -2.39 36.09 25.62
C ALA A 91 -3.22 37.35 25.34
N GLN A 92 -4.09 37.33 24.32
CA GLN A 92 -4.99 38.44 24.00
C GLN A 92 -5.95 38.75 25.14
N LYS A 93 -6.54 37.73 25.79
CA LYS A 93 -7.40 37.91 26.97
C LYS A 93 -6.66 38.55 28.13
N LYS A 94 -5.47 38.04 28.48
CA LYS A 94 -4.64 38.61 29.56
C LYS A 94 -4.26 40.06 29.28
N MET A 95 -3.91 40.39 28.04
CA MET A 95 -3.62 41.77 27.66
C MET A 95 -4.85 42.67 27.82
N ALA A 96 -6.03 42.22 27.37
CA ALA A 96 -7.27 42.98 27.54
C ALA A 96 -7.60 43.22 29.03
N GLU A 97 -7.47 42.20 29.87
CA GLU A 97 -7.65 42.31 31.34
C GLU A 97 -6.68 43.31 31.97
N LEU A 98 -5.40 43.28 31.59
CA LEU A 98 -4.39 44.23 32.06
C LEU A 98 -4.65 45.67 31.61
N PHE A 99 -5.07 45.86 30.36
CA PHE A 99 -5.46 47.19 29.90
C PHE A 99 -6.71 47.69 30.61
N GLN A 100 -7.66 46.81 30.90
CA GLN A 100 -8.87 47.17 31.63
C GLN A 100 -8.58 47.53 33.09
N SER A 101 -7.64 46.84 33.74
CA SER A 101 -7.20 47.20 35.10
C SER A 101 -6.36 48.49 35.15
N TYR A 102 -5.62 48.81 34.08
CA TYR A 102 -4.89 50.08 33.96
C TYR A 102 -5.82 51.27 33.66
N LEU A 103 -6.85 51.06 32.85
CA LEU A 103 -7.82 52.10 32.48
C LEU A 103 -8.90 52.33 33.53
N ASP A 104 -9.02 51.45 34.52
CA ASP A 104 -9.88 51.62 35.69
C ASP A 104 -9.02 51.78 36.97
N PRO A 105 -8.26 52.89 37.11
CA PRO A 105 -7.75 53.27 38.41
C PRO A 105 -8.97 53.70 39.21
N LYS A 106 -9.58 52.75 39.94
CA LYS A 106 -10.62 53.01 40.92
C LYS A 106 -10.33 54.34 41.60
N GLY A 107 -11.25 55.28 41.42
CA GLY A 107 -11.22 56.60 42.02
C GLY A 107 -10.74 56.48 43.47
N GLY A 108 -9.51 56.93 43.69
CA GLY A 108 -9.04 57.32 44.99
C GLY A 108 -9.80 58.58 45.36
N GLU A 109 -10.71 58.41 46.31
CA GLU A 109 -11.27 59.40 47.22
C GLU A 109 -10.50 60.73 47.26
N ASN A 110 -11.19 61.85 47.02
CA ASN A 110 -11.15 62.96 47.96
C ASN A 110 -12.20 64.05 47.69
N SER A 111 -12.87 64.44 48.78
CA SER A 111 -13.79 65.57 49.00
C SER A 111 -15.27 65.39 48.60
#